data_AF-B7K133-F1
#
_entry.id   AF-B7K133-F1
#
_cell.length_a   1.000
_cell.length_b   1.000
_cell.length_c   1.000
_cell.angle_alpha   90.00
_cell.angle_beta   90.00
_cell.angle_gamma   90.00
#
_symmetry.space_group_name_H-M   'P 1'
#
loop_
_entity.id
_entity.type
_entity.pdbx_description
1 polymer ?
#
loop_
_entity_poly.entity_id
_entity_poly.type
_entity_poly.pdbx_seq_one_letter_code
_entity_poly.pdbx_strand_id
1 'polypeptide(L)'
;MMDSPDFILLTQQGWTDTNQGIIRLATALGTPKTQIIAPNFGWLKTWIKIVDIQEMIEQQAREVLANYPDTPWRVIGYSLAGLMWLEYIDRHPELWSKVNSIVLIGCPVNGTKTFGILEPEKLEIAEYLLQSRQGMAEKIAHAIPTLVIAGDLGNGTDGTIRIKTTQIPSAKFVCLPGFSHANLKNEPQVIDAIEQFWYILPLPITPEKDLTTQLIERLRSIPGMTPIQNNDFERSQVYLMFQDGKTIRIWKNPLNVLFIFLADKNKNCLYSGCVGWLHAQELQDSLESIHQDYYELVIHGLE
;
A
#
# COMPACT_ATOMS: atom_id res chain seq x y z
N MET A 1 3.13 19.91 8.16
CA MET A 1 2.89 18.73 7.32
C MET A 1 3.83 17.62 7.75
N MET A 2 3.34 16.41 8.03
CA MET A 2 4.22 15.22 8.04
C MET A 2 4.52 14.90 6.57
N ASP A 3 5.79 14.93 6.18
CA ASP A 3 6.22 14.56 4.83
C ASP A 3 5.68 13.16 4.49
N SER A 4 4.93 13.04 3.41
CA SER A 4 4.42 11.75 2.95
C SER A 4 5.58 10.81 2.59
N PRO A 5 5.45 9.51 2.88
CA PRO A 5 6.50 8.55 2.57
C PRO A 5 6.73 8.39 1.07
N ASP A 6 7.98 8.11 0.67
CA ASP A 6 8.34 7.86 -0.75
C ASP A 6 7.61 6.62 -1.27
N PHE A 7 7.50 5.60 -0.42
CA PHE A 7 6.72 4.40 -0.64
C PHE A 7 6.41 3.72 0.70
N ILE A 8 5.38 2.87 0.69
CA ILE A 8 5.11 1.92 1.77
C ILE A 8 5.86 0.63 1.48
N LEU A 9 6.70 0.17 2.40
CA LEU A 9 7.36 -1.13 2.33
C LEU A 9 6.57 -2.15 3.13
N LEU A 10 5.72 -2.90 2.44
CA LEU A 10 4.93 -4.00 2.98
C LEU A 10 5.82 -5.24 3.02
N THR A 11 6.09 -5.77 4.21
CA THR A 11 6.94 -6.96 4.32
C THR A 11 6.37 -7.96 5.31
N GLN A 12 6.54 -9.25 5.01
CA GLN A 12 5.92 -10.30 5.82
C GLN A 12 6.78 -11.56 5.89
N GLN A 13 6.91 -12.10 7.11
CA GLN A 13 7.65 -13.34 7.37
C GLN A 13 6.88 -14.61 6.96
N GLY A 14 7.59 -15.74 6.92
CA GLY A 14 7.04 -17.05 6.59
C GLY A 14 6.40 -17.75 7.79
N TRP A 15 6.02 -19.01 7.57
CA TRP A 15 5.27 -19.85 8.51
C TRP A 15 5.95 -19.97 9.90
N THR A 16 7.16 -20.52 9.97
CA THR A 16 7.80 -20.85 11.26
C THR A 16 8.78 -19.77 11.71
N ASP A 17 8.36 -18.50 11.65
CA ASP A 17 9.27 -17.37 11.81
C ASP A 17 8.67 -16.22 12.63
N THR A 18 9.49 -15.21 12.93
CA THR A 18 9.01 -13.92 13.46
C THR A 18 9.37 -12.81 12.48
N ASN A 19 8.82 -11.61 12.68
CA ASN A 19 9.13 -10.47 11.82
C ASN A 19 10.56 -9.92 11.99
N GLN A 20 11.37 -10.40 12.94
CA GLN A 20 12.67 -9.79 13.24
C GLN A 20 13.63 -9.82 12.05
N GLY A 21 13.73 -10.96 11.35
CA GLY A 21 14.61 -11.09 10.18
C GLY A 21 14.16 -10.19 9.05
N ILE A 22 12.86 -10.21 8.74
CA ILE A 22 12.31 -9.44 7.64
C ILE A 22 12.27 -7.92 7.92
N ILE A 23 12.11 -7.51 9.18
CA ILE A 23 12.28 -6.11 9.59
C ILE A 23 13.71 -5.66 9.35
N ARG A 24 14.72 -6.45 9.69
CA ARG A 24 16.12 -6.06 9.43
C ARG A 24 16.38 -5.85 7.95
N LEU A 25 15.84 -6.74 7.10
CA LEU A 25 15.90 -6.60 5.65
C LEU A 25 15.21 -5.31 5.20
N ALA A 26 13.97 -5.08 5.64
CA ALA A 26 13.21 -3.89 5.26
C ALA A 26 13.86 -2.59 5.73
N THR A 27 14.43 -2.56 6.94
CA THR A 27 15.17 -1.41 7.47
C THR A 27 16.42 -1.13 6.66
N ALA A 28 17.16 -2.16 6.22
CA ALA A 28 18.33 -1.98 5.37
C ALA A 28 17.98 -1.44 3.98
N LEU A 29 16.79 -1.78 3.47
CA LEU A 29 16.27 -1.38 2.16
C LEU A 29 15.51 -0.05 2.17
N GLY A 30 15.13 0.45 3.35
CA GLY A 30 14.33 1.66 3.50
C GLY A 30 15.13 2.95 3.29
N THR A 31 14.48 3.96 2.73
CA THR A 31 14.93 5.35 2.78
C THR A 31 14.52 6.02 4.10
N PRO A 32 15.06 7.19 4.45
CA PRO A 32 14.58 7.97 5.60
C PRO A 32 13.09 8.33 5.55
N LYS A 33 12.46 8.28 4.36
CA LYS A 33 11.03 8.53 4.13
C LYS A 33 10.24 7.25 3.83
N THR A 34 10.82 6.07 4.02
CA THR A 34 10.08 4.82 3.82
C THR A 34 9.24 4.48 5.04
N GLN A 35 7.95 4.23 4.84
CA GLN A 35 7.09 3.67 5.88
C GLN A 35 7.12 2.14 5.81
N ILE A 36 7.79 1.50 6.77
CA ILE A 36 7.89 0.04 6.85
C ILE A 36 6.69 -0.51 7.63
N ILE A 37 6.06 -1.54 7.09
CA ILE A 37 4.92 -2.23 7.73
C ILE A 37 5.18 -3.74 7.68
N ALA A 38 5.49 -4.26 8.86
CA ALA A 38 5.97 -5.62 9.07
C ALA A 38 5.33 -6.26 10.31
N PRO A 39 4.02 -6.51 10.32
CA PRO A 39 3.36 -7.02 11.51
C PRO A 39 3.90 -8.39 11.88
N ASN A 40 4.11 -8.61 13.18
CA ASN A 40 4.55 -9.89 13.68
C ASN A 40 3.36 -10.84 13.81
N PHE A 41 3.23 -11.79 12.89
CA PHE A 41 2.26 -12.87 13.05
C PHE A 41 2.71 -13.96 14.05
N GLY A 42 3.87 -13.75 14.69
CA GLY A 42 4.52 -14.72 15.55
C GLY A 42 4.92 -15.97 14.79
N TRP A 43 5.28 -17.02 15.54
CA TRP A 43 5.28 -18.36 14.96
C TRP A 43 3.85 -18.62 14.57
N LEU A 44 3.55 -18.67 13.27
CA LEU A 44 2.25 -19.10 12.80
C LEU A 44 2.13 -20.55 13.26
N LYS A 45 1.53 -20.75 14.43
CA LYS A 45 1.38 -22.06 15.03
C LYS A 45 0.70 -22.92 13.97
N THR A 46 1.05 -24.20 13.88
CA THR A 46 0.41 -25.22 13.01
C THR A 46 -1.13 -25.30 13.10
N TRP A 47 -1.73 -24.49 13.97
CA TRP A 47 -3.15 -24.43 14.32
C TRP A 47 -3.86 -23.15 13.85
N ILE A 48 -3.15 -22.18 13.27
CA ILE A 48 -3.77 -20.98 12.67
C ILE A 48 -4.31 -21.37 11.30
N LYS A 49 -5.57 -21.03 11.04
CA LYS A 49 -6.19 -21.29 9.74
C LYS A 49 -5.62 -20.35 8.70
N ILE A 50 -5.53 -20.81 7.46
CA ILE A 50 -5.05 -19.98 6.34
C ILE A 50 -5.92 -18.72 6.19
N VAL A 51 -7.23 -18.86 6.40
CA VAL A 51 -8.19 -17.75 6.35
C VAL A 51 -7.82 -16.64 7.33
N ASP A 52 -7.39 -16.98 8.55
CA ASP A 52 -7.01 -16.00 9.56
C ASP A 52 -5.79 -15.19 9.09
N ILE A 53 -4.82 -15.86 8.45
CA ILE A 53 -3.61 -15.20 7.91
C ILE A 53 -3.99 -14.27 6.74
N GLN A 54 -4.90 -14.73 5.86
CA GLN A 54 -5.40 -13.92 4.75
C GLN A 54 -6.15 -12.68 5.26
N GLU A 55 -6.99 -12.82 6.29
CA GLU A 55 -7.68 -11.70 6.94
C GLU A 55 -6.70 -10.69 7.55
N MET A 56 -5.58 -11.15 8.13
CA MET A 56 -4.54 -10.26 8.64
C MET A 56 -3.87 -9.44 7.53
N ILE A 57 -3.58 -10.05 6.37
CA ILE A 57 -3.05 -9.34 5.20
C ILE A 57 -4.07 -8.33 4.67
N GLU A 58 -5.34 -8.71 4.59
CA GLU A 58 -6.41 -7.79 4.16
C GLU A 58 -6.56 -6.61 5.11
N GLN A 59 -6.56 -6.87 6.42
CA GLN A 59 -6.66 -5.82 7.42
C GLN A 59 -5.48 -4.86 7.33
N GLN A 60 -4.25 -5.38 7.22
CA GLN A 60 -3.06 -4.57 7.03
C GLN A 60 -3.19 -3.70 5.77
N ALA A 61 -3.58 -4.28 4.64
CA ALA A 61 -3.71 -3.54 3.40
C ALA A 61 -4.80 -2.44 3.49
N ARG A 62 -5.93 -2.71 4.15
CA ARG A 62 -6.97 -1.71 4.42
C ARG A 62 -6.46 -0.54 5.27
N GLU A 63 -5.72 -0.83 6.34
CA GLU A 63 -5.12 0.21 7.19
C GLU A 63 -4.13 1.07 6.42
N VAL A 64 -3.36 0.47 5.52
CA VAL A 64 -2.41 1.20 4.69
C VAL A 64 -3.11 2.07 3.67
N LEU A 65 -4.17 1.58 3.04
CA LEU A 65 -4.96 2.40 2.11
C LEU A 65 -5.66 3.56 2.82
N ALA A 66 -6.14 3.35 4.05
CA ALA A 66 -6.77 4.41 4.84
C ALA A 66 -5.78 5.52 5.22
N ASN A 67 -4.56 5.14 5.61
CA ASN A 67 -3.54 6.10 6.08
C ASN A 67 -2.70 6.70 4.95
N TYR A 68 -2.51 5.96 3.85
CA TYR A 68 -1.63 6.31 2.74
C TYR A 68 -2.30 5.99 1.39
N PRO A 69 -3.41 6.66 1.04
CA PRO A 69 -4.22 6.32 -0.14
C PRO A 69 -3.46 6.44 -1.46
N ASP A 70 -2.46 7.30 -1.55
CA ASP A 70 -1.73 7.58 -2.80
C ASP A 70 -0.28 7.12 -2.79
N THR A 71 0.22 6.69 -1.63
CA THR A 71 1.61 6.26 -1.53
C THR A 71 1.78 4.89 -2.20
N PRO A 72 2.73 4.76 -3.14
CA PRO A 72 2.99 3.51 -3.83
C PRO A 72 3.52 2.43 -2.88
N TRP A 73 3.29 1.17 -3.23
CA TRP A 73 3.65 0.01 -2.42
C TRP A 73 4.83 -0.75 -3.04
N ARG A 74 5.77 -1.16 -2.19
CA ARG A 74 6.72 -2.22 -2.48
C ARG A 74 6.44 -3.38 -1.54
N VAL A 75 6.31 -4.58 -2.10
CA VAL A 75 5.92 -5.77 -1.35
C VAL A 75 7.09 -6.74 -1.30
N ILE A 76 7.45 -7.21 -0.10
CA ILE A 76 8.45 -8.26 0.11
C ILE A 76 7.81 -9.40 0.90
N GLY A 77 7.58 -10.53 0.22
CA GLY A 77 7.05 -11.74 0.83
C GLY A 77 8.12 -12.82 0.95
N TYR A 78 8.39 -13.28 2.17
CA TYR A 78 9.28 -14.42 2.41
C TYR A 78 8.48 -15.71 2.60
N SER A 79 8.85 -16.76 1.86
CA SER A 79 8.25 -18.10 1.94
C SER A 79 6.72 -18.05 1.79
N LEU A 80 5.96 -18.65 2.72
CA LEU A 80 4.49 -18.64 2.77
C LEU A 80 3.88 -17.25 2.51
N ALA A 81 4.45 -16.19 3.07
CA ALA A 81 3.86 -14.86 2.94
C ALA A 81 3.95 -14.28 1.53
N GLY A 82 4.88 -14.75 0.70
CA GLY A 82 4.89 -14.41 -0.72
C GLY A 82 3.62 -14.89 -1.42
N LEU A 83 3.12 -16.08 -1.09
CA LEU A 83 1.88 -16.61 -1.64
C LEU A 83 0.67 -15.78 -1.19
N MET A 84 0.62 -15.42 0.10
CA MET A 84 -0.46 -14.60 0.66
C MET A 84 -0.58 -13.24 -0.02
N TRP A 85 0.56 -12.58 -0.26
CA TRP A 85 0.59 -11.31 -0.97
C TRP A 85 0.17 -11.45 -2.44
N LEU A 86 0.60 -12.51 -3.14
CA LEU A 86 0.15 -12.77 -4.51
C LEU A 86 -1.37 -12.98 -4.56
N GLU A 87 -1.93 -13.78 -3.65
CA GLU A 87 -3.38 -14.03 -3.57
C GLU A 87 -4.18 -12.76 -3.20
N TYR A 88 -3.65 -11.92 -2.32
CA TYR A 88 -4.25 -10.63 -2.01
C TYR A 88 -4.25 -9.73 -3.25
N ILE A 89 -3.08 -9.54 -3.89
CA ILE A 89 -2.94 -8.66 -5.05
C ILE A 89 -3.80 -9.12 -6.22
N ASP A 90 -3.90 -10.43 -6.49
CA ASP A 90 -4.74 -10.94 -7.58
C ASP A 90 -6.23 -10.68 -7.36
N ARG A 91 -6.69 -10.71 -6.10
CA ARG A 91 -8.07 -10.39 -5.72
C ARG A 91 -8.38 -8.89 -5.76
N HIS A 92 -7.36 -8.04 -5.82
CA HIS A 92 -7.45 -6.59 -5.79
C HIS A 92 -6.79 -5.93 -7.01
N PRO A 93 -7.27 -6.18 -8.24
CA PRO A 93 -6.72 -5.60 -9.47
C PRO A 93 -6.72 -4.06 -9.47
N GLU A 94 -7.63 -3.42 -8.73
CA GLU A 94 -7.67 -1.97 -8.54
C GLU A 94 -6.41 -1.41 -7.84
N LEU A 95 -5.66 -2.25 -7.13
CA LEU A 95 -4.42 -1.86 -6.45
C LEU A 95 -3.17 -2.03 -7.32
N TRP A 96 -3.28 -2.66 -8.49
CA TRP A 96 -2.11 -3.01 -9.29
C TRP A 96 -1.27 -1.80 -9.71
N SER A 97 -1.92 -0.68 -10.04
CA SER A 97 -1.22 0.57 -10.37
C SER A 97 -0.48 1.19 -9.18
N LYS A 98 -0.84 0.79 -7.95
CA LYS A 98 -0.21 1.25 -6.71
C LYS A 98 0.99 0.40 -6.32
N VAL A 99 1.02 -0.88 -6.70
CA VAL A 99 2.13 -1.79 -6.40
C VAL A 99 3.26 -1.55 -7.39
N ASN A 100 4.31 -0.86 -6.93
CA ASN A 100 5.50 -0.56 -7.72
C ASN A 100 6.34 -1.81 -8.00
N SER A 101 6.46 -2.71 -7.02
CA SER A 101 7.17 -3.98 -7.22
C SER A 101 6.81 -5.03 -6.18
N ILE A 102 7.06 -6.29 -6.54
CA ILE A 102 6.93 -7.46 -5.67
C ILE A 102 8.28 -8.19 -5.63
N VAL A 103 8.73 -8.53 -4.43
CA VAL A 103 9.90 -9.38 -4.19
C VAL A 103 9.44 -10.64 -3.47
N LEU A 104 9.73 -11.80 -4.06
CA LEU A 104 9.40 -13.11 -3.55
C LEU A 104 10.69 -13.84 -3.15
N ILE A 105 10.88 -14.06 -1.86
CA ILE A 105 12.11 -14.65 -1.31
C ILE A 105 11.82 -16.06 -0.82
N GLY A 106 12.44 -17.07 -1.45
CA GLY A 106 12.20 -18.48 -1.11
C GLY A 106 10.72 -18.88 -1.20
N CYS A 107 9.93 -18.21 -2.04
CA CYS A 107 8.48 -18.40 -2.12
C CYS A 107 8.14 -19.63 -3.01
N PRO A 108 7.40 -20.64 -2.52
CA PRO A 108 7.06 -21.84 -3.31
C PRO A 108 5.86 -21.61 -4.24
N VAL A 109 6.01 -20.71 -5.21
CA VAL A 109 4.95 -20.29 -6.15
C VAL A 109 4.30 -21.45 -6.89
N ASN A 110 5.09 -22.41 -7.38
CA ASN A 110 4.55 -23.56 -8.15
C ASN A 110 4.09 -24.71 -7.25
N GLY A 111 3.93 -24.46 -5.95
CA GLY A 111 3.69 -25.48 -4.94
C GLY A 111 4.93 -26.34 -4.67
N THR A 112 5.00 -26.97 -3.50
CA THR A 112 6.00 -27.99 -3.23
C THR A 112 5.42 -29.38 -3.50
N LYS A 113 6.24 -30.35 -3.92
CA LYS A 113 5.77 -31.76 -4.06
C LYS A 113 5.90 -32.55 -2.76
N THR A 114 6.75 -32.09 -1.84
CA THR A 114 7.01 -32.69 -0.54
C THR A 114 7.59 -31.61 0.38
N PHE A 115 7.04 -31.46 1.59
CA PHE A 115 7.79 -30.92 2.72
C PHE A 115 8.48 -32.10 3.38
N GLY A 116 9.79 -32.24 3.21
CA GLY A 116 10.55 -33.41 3.68
C GLY A 116 10.53 -33.65 5.21
N ILE A 117 9.76 -32.89 5.97
CA ILE A 117 9.71 -32.89 7.44
C ILE A 117 8.26 -33.06 7.97
N LEU A 118 7.23 -32.89 7.12
CA LEU A 118 5.84 -32.81 7.58
C LEU A 118 4.93 -33.74 6.79
N GLU A 119 4.05 -34.47 7.48
CA GLU A 119 2.95 -35.22 6.89
C GLU A 119 1.88 -34.21 6.39
N PRO A 120 1.80 -33.93 5.08
CA PRO A 120 1.03 -32.79 4.58
C PRO A 120 -0.47 -32.91 4.85
N GLU A 121 -0.98 -34.13 4.83
CA GLU A 121 -2.40 -34.49 5.06
C GLU A 121 -2.91 -34.15 6.48
N LYS A 122 -2.01 -33.80 7.41
CA LYS A 122 -2.36 -33.48 8.80
C LYS A 122 -2.28 -31.99 9.12
N LEU A 123 -1.87 -31.14 8.17
CA LEU A 123 -1.61 -29.72 8.40
C LEU A 123 -2.13 -28.86 7.24
N GLU A 124 -3.16 -28.05 7.50
CA GLU A 124 -3.79 -27.14 6.52
C GLU A 124 -2.76 -26.26 5.78
N ILE A 125 -1.76 -25.75 6.50
CA ILE A 125 -0.70 -24.92 5.91
C ILE A 125 0.19 -25.72 4.96
N ALA A 126 0.43 -27.00 5.24
CA ALA A 126 1.19 -27.86 4.35
C ALA A 126 0.41 -28.11 3.05
N GLU A 127 -0.88 -28.45 3.13
CA GLU A 127 -1.76 -28.59 1.96
C GLU A 127 -1.83 -27.30 1.14
N TYR A 128 -1.95 -26.15 1.81
CA TYR A 128 -1.94 -24.85 1.16
C TYR A 128 -0.65 -24.63 0.37
N LEU A 129 0.52 -24.98 0.93
CA LEU A 129 1.82 -24.84 0.27
C LEU A 129 2.06 -25.85 -0.88
N LEU A 130 1.27 -26.92 -0.99
CA LEU A 130 1.35 -27.86 -2.13
C LEU A 130 0.67 -27.32 -3.40
N GLN A 131 -0.30 -26.42 -3.24
CA GLN A 131 -1.07 -25.87 -4.35
C GLN A 131 -0.22 -24.88 -5.17
N SER A 132 -0.34 -24.96 -6.51
CA SER A 132 0.37 -24.05 -7.41
C SER A 132 -0.37 -22.73 -7.58
N ARG A 133 0.37 -21.62 -7.50
CA ARG A 133 -0.06 -20.26 -7.86
C ARG A 133 0.56 -19.80 -9.17
N GLN A 134 1.11 -20.70 -9.99
CA GLN A 134 1.88 -20.33 -11.19
C GLN A 134 1.10 -19.37 -12.11
N GLY A 135 -0.13 -19.70 -12.50
CA GLY A 135 -0.91 -18.87 -13.41
C GLY A 135 -1.22 -17.47 -12.84
N MET A 136 -1.49 -17.40 -11.54
CA MET A 136 -1.70 -16.13 -10.82
C MET A 136 -0.41 -15.30 -10.78
N ALA A 137 0.71 -15.93 -10.40
CA ALA A 137 2.00 -15.26 -10.27
C ALA A 137 2.52 -14.78 -11.63
N GLU A 138 2.32 -15.55 -12.70
CA GLU A 138 2.62 -15.12 -14.07
C GLU A 138 1.77 -13.92 -14.47
N LYS A 139 0.45 -13.98 -14.25
CA LYS A 139 -0.47 -12.86 -14.55
C LYS A 139 -0.03 -11.57 -13.83
N ILE A 140 0.34 -11.66 -12.56
CA ILE A 140 0.87 -10.55 -11.77
C ILE A 140 2.21 -10.06 -12.34
N ALA A 141 3.17 -10.96 -12.60
CA ALA A 141 4.50 -10.60 -13.07
C ALA A 141 4.53 -9.95 -14.46
N HIS A 142 3.49 -10.18 -15.28
CA HIS A 142 3.31 -9.45 -16.55
C HIS A 142 2.93 -7.98 -16.35
N ALA A 143 2.26 -7.63 -15.24
CA ALA A 143 1.75 -6.29 -14.98
C ALA A 143 2.59 -5.52 -13.96
N ILE A 144 3.18 -6.21 -12.99
CA ILE A 144 3.90 -5.64 -11.87
C ILE A 144 5.34 -6.17 -11.88
N PRO A 145 6.36 -5.30 -11.86
CA PRO A 145 7.74 -5.72 -11.77
C PRO A 145 7.94 -6.66 -10.58
N THR A 146 8.38 -7.88 -10.88
CA THR A 146 8.52 -8.95 -9.88
C THR A 146 9.94 -9.50 -9.88
N LEU A 147 10.54 -9.61 -8.68
CA LEU A 147 11.80 -10.29 -8.43
C LEU A 147 11.56 -11.57 -7.63
N VAL A 148 12.14 -12.67 -8.07
CA VAL A 148 12.22 -13.94 -7.34
C VAL A 148 13.66 -14.16 -6.90
N ILE A 149 13.85 -14.39 -5.60
CA ILE A 149 15.14 -14.76 -5.00
C ILE A 149 15.04 -16.18 -4.45
N ALA A 150 15.93 -17.07 -4.88
CA ALA A 150 16.06 -18.43 -4.37
C ALA A 150 17.45 -18.68 -3.79
N GLY A 151 17.54 -19.53 -2.77
CA GLY A 151 18.81 -20.07 -2.28
C GLY A 151 19.11 -21.42 -2.91
N ASP A 152 20.40 -21.77 -3.02
CA ASP A 152 20.84 -23.10 -3.44
C ASP A 152 21.98 -23.61 -2.55
N LEU A 153 21.75 -24.69 -1.82
CA LEU A 153 22.79 -25.39 -1.05
C LEU A 153 23.71 -26.27 -1.91
N GLY A 154 23.62 -26.16 -3.24
CA GLY A 154 24.40 -26.92 -4.22
C GLY A 154 23.70 -28.16 -4.77
N ASN A 155 22.39 -28.30 -4.49
CA ASN A 155 21.58 -29.46 -4.87
C ASN A 155 20.18 -29.07 -5.37
N GLY A 156 19.98 -27.83 -5.78
CA GLY A 156 18.72 -27.34 -6.37
C GLY A 156 17.63 -27.01 -5.34
N THR A 157 18.02 -26.76 -4.09
CA THR A 157 17.13 -26.42 -2.98
C THR A 157 17.85 -25.56 -1.95
N ASP A 158 17.10 -24.71 -1.25
CA ASP A 158 17.60 -23.93 -0.10
C ASP A 158 17.51 -24.74 1.23
N GLY A 159 17.21 -26.04 1.14
CA GLY A 159 17.00 -26.92 2.29
C GLY A 159 15.53 -27.07 2.68
N THR A 160 14.65 -26.17 2.24
CA THR A 160 13.20 -26.22 2.48
C THR A 160 12.43 -26.21 1.16
N ILE A 161 12.76 -25.27 0.28
CA ILE A 161 12.08 -24.98 -0.97
C ILE A 161 13.02 -25.29 -2.14
N ARG A 162 12.50 -26.03 -3.13
CA ARG A 162 13.22 -26.32 -4.36
C ARG A 162 13.25 -25.07 -5.24
N ILE A 163 14.36 -24.82 -5.89
CA ILE A 163 14.52 -23.63 -6.76
C ILE A 163 13.46 -23.62 -7.87
N LYS A 164 13.20 -24.77 -8.49
CA LYS A 164 12.19 -24.88 -9.55
C LYS A 164 10.77 -24.49 -9.10
N THR A 165 10.48 -24.57 -7.80
CA THR A 165 9.17 -24.20 -7.28
C THR A 165 9.02 -22.70 -7.03
N THR A 166 10.10 -21.92 -7.07
CA THR A 166 10.06 -20.46 -6.92
C THR A 166 9.95 -19.71 -8.25
N GLN A 167 10.33 -20.34 -9.35
CA GLN A 167 10.48 -19.70 -10.66
C GLN A 167 9.14 -19.27 -11.27
N ILE A 168 9.10 -18.01 -11.71
CA ILE A 168 8.02 -17.40 -12.50
C ILE A 168 8.63 -16.93 -13.83
N PRO A 169 8.19 -17.43 -15.00
CA PRO A 169 8.80 -17.11 -16.30
C PRO A 169 8.95 -15.61 -16.62
N SER A 170 7.97 -14.78 -16.22
CA SER A 170 7.97 -13.33 -16.50
C SER A 170 8.62 -12.48 -15.41
N ALA A 171 9.16 -13.07 -14.34
CA ALA A 171 9.82 -12.36 -13.26
C ALA A 171 11.35 -12.35 -13.44
N LYS A 172 12.01 -11.31 -12.90
CA LYS A 172 13.47 -11.34 -12.72
C LYS A 172 13.79 -12.43 -11.71
N PHE A 173 14.77 -13.28 -12.02
CA PHE A 173 15.15 -14.40 -11.17
C PHE A 173 16.61 -14.29 -10.74
N VAL A 174 16.85 -14.42 -9.43
CA VAL A 174 18.18 -14.47 -8.81
C VAL A 174 18.29 -15.73 -7.96
N CYS A 175 19.35 -16.49 -8.16
CA CYS A 175 19.68 -17.64 -7.34
C CYS A 175 20.99 -17.40 -6.60
N LEU A 176 20.97 -17.51 -5.27
CA LEU A 176 22.10 -17.27 -4.38
C LEU A 176 22.76 -18.61 -4.00
N PRO A 177 23.97 -18.92 -4.50
CA PRO A 177 24.66 -20.17 -4.18
C PRO A 177 25.18 -20.17 -2.74
N GLY A 178 25.03 -21.29 -2.04
CA GLY A 178 25.38 -21.50 -0.65
C GLY A 178 24.33 -21.04 0.38
N PHE A 179 23.17 -20.56 -0.06
CA PHE A 179 22.16 -19.97 0.83
C PHE A 179 21.10 -20.99 1.24
N SER A 180 20.94 -21.17 2.56
CA SER A 180 19.79 -21.89 3.12
C SER A 180 18.54 -21.01 3.13
N HIS A 181 17.36 -21.63 3.27
CA HIS A 181 16.09 -20.93 3.36
C HIS A 181 16.13 -19.84 4.44
N ALA A 182 16.68 -20.19 5.61
CA ALA A 182 16.77 -19.28 6.75
C ALA A 182 17.73 -18.10 6.50
N ASN A 183 18.80 -18.29 5.73
CA ASN A 183 19.75 -17.23 5.38
C ASN A 183 19.15 -16.22 4.38
N LEU A 184 18.11 -16.57 3.62
CA LEU A 184 17.52 -15.65 2.65
C LEU A 184 16.82 -14.43 3.29
N LYS A 185 16.72 -14.35 4.62
CA LYS A 185 15.88 -13.37 5.30
C LYS A 185 16.49 -11.99 5.49
N ASN A 186 17.80 -11.89 5.59
CA ASN A 186 18.46 -10.64 5.99
C ASN A 186 19.96 -10.59 5.66
N GLU A 187 20.45 -11.48 4.81
CA GLU A 187 21.85 -11.48 4.41
C GLU A 187 22.13 -10.37 3.37
N PRO A 188 23.35 -9.79 3.38
CA PRO A 188 23.71 -8.68 2.49
C PRO A 188 23.45 -8.97 1.00
N GLN A 189 23.71 -10.18 0.53
CA GLN A 189 23.52 -10.54 -0.88
C GLN A 189 22.04 -10.53 -1.29
N VAL A 190 21.12 -10.71 -0.35
CA VAL A 190 19.68 -10.57 -0.59
C VAL A 190 19.33 -9.09 -0.73
N ILE A 191 19.90 -8.24 0.12
CA ILE A 191 19.76 -6.78 0.05
C ILE A 191 20.27 -6.29 -1.30
N ASP A 192 21.50 -6.66 -1.68
CA ASP A 192 22.13 -6.28 -2.95
C ASP A 192 21.25 -6.66 -4.15
N ALA A 193 20.67 -7.87 -4.15
CA ALA A 193 19.81 -8.33 -5.23
C ALA A 193 18.53 -7.48 -5.34
N ILE A 194 17.95 -7.07 -4.21
CA ILE A 194 16.74 -6.23 -4.17
C ILE A 194 17.07 -4.80 -4.57
N GLU A 195 18.17 -4.23 -4.09
CA GLU A 195 18.61 -2.88 -4.46
C GLU A 195 18.91 -2.79 -5.95
N GLN A 196 19.63 -3.76 -6.53
CA GLN A 196 19.89 -3.82 -7.96
C GLN A 196 18.60 -3.96 -8.78
N PHE A 197 17.61 -4.66 -8.25
CA PHE A 197 16.30 -4.75 -8.88
C PHE A 197 15.53 -3.43 -8.78
N TRP A 198 15.53 -2.76 -7.64
CA TRP A 198 14.85 -1.48 -7.47
C TRP A 198 15.53 -0.32 -8.19
N TYR A 199 16.85 -0.38 -8.39
CA TYR A 199 17.62 0.64 -9.11
C TYR A 199 17.15 0.81 -10.56
N ILE A 200 16.70 -0.28 -11.20
CA ILE A 200 16.21 -0.26 -12.58
C ILE A 200 14.72 0.03 -12.69
N LEU A 201 14.00 0.12 -11.58
CA LEU A 201 12.59 0.48 -11.58
C LEU A 201 12.44 1.99 -11.49
N PRO A 202 11.53 2.61 -12.27
CA PRO A 202 11.21 4.00 -12.04
C PRO A 202 10.75 4.15 -10.59
N LEU A 203 11.26 5.18 -9.90
CA LEU A 203 10.67 5.61 -8.64
C LEU A 203 9.17 5.77 -8.91
N PRO A 204 8.31 5.15 -8.08
CA PRO A 204 6.90 5.17 -8.35
C PRO A 204 6.41 6.61 -8.45
N ILE A 205 5.85 6.96 -9.61
CA ILE A 205 5.29 8.27 -9.85
C ILE A 205 4.00 8.33 -9.05
N THR A 206 4.03 8.96 -7.87
CA THR A 206 2.80 9.45 -7.26
C THR A 206 2.23 10.46 -8.26
N PRO A 207 1.05 10.23 -8.86
CA PRO A 207 0.44 11.26 -9.68
C PRO A 207 0.34 12.50 -8.80
N GLU A 208 0.98 13.60 -9.20
CA GLU A 208 0.80 14.87 -8.49
C GLU A 208 -0.69 15.18 -8.58
N LYS A 209 -1.39 15.09 -7.44
CA LYS A 209 -2.81 15.37 -7.40
C LYS A 209 -3.00 16.80 -7.83
N ASP A 210 -3.88 17.04 -8.79
CA ASP A 210 -4.22 18.42 -9.11
C ASP A 210 -4.85 19.10 -7.88
N LEU A 211 -4.72 20.43 -7.80
CA LEU A 211 -5.21 21.22 -6.67
C LEU A 211 -6.69 20.94 -6.36
N THR A 212 -7.51 20.63 -7.38
CA THR A 212 -8.92 20.29 -7.19
C THR A 212 -9.08 19.04 -6.35
N THR A 213 -8.39 17.96 -6.70
CA THR A 213 -8.45 16.69 -5.97
C THR A 213 -8.00 16.90 -4.53
N GLN A 214 -6.89 17.62 -4.32
CA GLN A 214 -6.37 17.91 -2.99
C GLN A 214 -7.37 18.70 -2.13
N LEU A 215 -8.01 19.74 -2.70
CA LEU A 215 -9.01 20.54 -1.99
C LEU A 215 -10.27 19.72 -1.66
N ILE A 216 -10.76 18.90 -2.61
CA ILE A 216 -11.95 18.06 -2.37
C ILE A 216 -11.70 17.06 -1.25
N GLU A 217 -10.56 16.37 -1.26
CA GLU A 217 -10.21 15.40 -0.22
C GLU A 217 -10.10 16.07 1.15
N ARG A 218 -9.46 17.23 1.20
CA ARG A 218 -9.30 18.00 2.45
C ARG A 218 -10.63 18.47 3.01
N LEU A 219 -11.55 18.92 2.16
CA LEU A 219 -12.91 19.25 2.57
C LEU A 219 -13.69 18.01 3.04
N ARG A 220 -13.53 16.86 2.37
CA ARG A 220 -14.18 15.59 2.77
C ARG A 220 -13.66 15.05 4.10
N SER A 221 -12.40 15.31 4.45
CA SER A 221 -11.80 14.83 5.69
C SER A 221 -12.24 15.61 6.94
N ILE A 222 -13.00 16.70 6.78
CA ILE A 222 -13.48 17.49 7.92
C ILE A 222 -14.48 16.65 8.74
N PRO A 223 -14.30 16.53 10.07
CA PRO A 223 -15.26 15.84 10.94
C PRO A 223 -16.70 16.30 10.73
N GLY A 224 -17.62 15.35 10.59
CA GLY A 224 -19.05 15.66 10.36
C GLY A 224 -19.41 16.13 8.94
N MET A 225 -18.45 16.13 8.01
CA MET A 225 -18.71 16.47 6.61
C MET A 225 -19.67 15.47 5.96
N THR A 226 -20.79 15.98 5.47
CA THR A 226 -21.82 15.21 4.78
C THR A 226 -21.94 15.68 3.33
N PRO A 227 -21.74 14.80 2.32
CA PRO A 227 -21.96 15.16 0.92
C PRO A 227 -23.41 15.55 0.64
N ILE A 228 -23.61 16.58 -0.18
CA ILE A 228 -24.95 17.08 -0.52
C ILE A 228 -25.04 17.44 -2.00
N GLN A 229 -26.25 17.76 -2.46
CA GLN A 229 -26.48 18.42 -3.74
C GLN A 229 -26.09 19.90 -3.67
N ASN A 230 -25.82 20.51 -4.82
CA ASN A 230 -25.36 21.91 -4.95
C ASN A 230 -26.50 22.95 -4.97
N ASN A 231 -27.70 22.61 -4.47
CA ASN A 231 -28.90 23.46 -4.59
C ASN A 231 -28.74 24.87 -4.00
N ASP A 232 -27.91 25.01 -2.95
CA ASP A 232 -27.66 26.29 -2.28
C ASP A 232 -26.34 26.94 -2.71
N PHE A 233 -25.69 26.43 -3.76
CA PHE A 233 -24.43 26.96 -4.27
C PHE A 233 -24.51 28.45 -4.62
N GLU A 234 -25.58 28.88 -5.29
CA GLU A 234 -25.79 30.28 -5.67
C GLU A 234 -25.93 31.24 -4.48
N ARG A 235 -26.26 30.71 -3.29
CA ARG A 235 -26.40 31.48 -2.05
C ARG A 235 -25.09 31.62 -1.28
N SER A 236 -24.06 30.88 -1.68
CA SER A 236 -22.77 30.86 -1.00
C SER A 236 -21.92 32.09 -1.31
N GLN A 237 -21.15 32.52 -0.32
CA GLN A 237 -20.19 33.61 -0.44
C GLN A 237 -18.78 33.03 -0.58
N VAL A 238 -17.92 33.68 -1.36
CA VAL A 238 -16.51 33.29 -1.47
C VAL A 238 -15.85 33.47 -0.11
N TYR A 239 -15.17 32.42 0.34
CA TYR A 239 -14.36 32.43 1.55
C TYR A 239 -12.87 32.44 1.21
N LEU A 240 -12.44 31.61 0.25
CA LEU A 240 -11.09 31.64 -0.33
C LEU A 240 -11.16 31.66 -1.85
N MET A 241 -10.26 32.40 -2.48
CA MET A 241 -10.06 32.41 -3.93
C MET A 241 -8.62 32.08 -4.26
N PHE A 242 -8.44 31.14 -5.19
CA PHE A 242 -7.13 30.71 -5.65
C PHE A 242 -6.76 31.42 -6.96
N GLN A 243 -5.46 31.53 -7.24
CA GLN A 243 -4.93 32.20 -8.44
C GLN A 243 -5.41 31.57 -9.75
N ASP A 244 -5.75 30.29 -9.75
CA ASP A 244 -6.30 29.58 -10.91
C ASP A 244 -7.82 29.79 -11.12
N GLY A 245 -8.41 30.68 -10.31
CA GLY A 245 -9.82 31.07 -10.34
C GLY A 245 -10.75 30.13 -9.58
N LYS A 246 -10.26 29.09 -8.91
CA LYS A 246 -11.09 28.27 -8.02
C LYS A 246 -11.50 29.06 -6.78
N THR A 247 -12.66 28.74 -6.22
CA THR A 247 -13.11 29.34 -4.96
C THR A 247 -13.65 28.29 -4.00
N ILE A 248 -13.26 28.38 -2.73
CA ILE A 248 -14.00 27.78 -1.63
C ILE A 248 -15.08 28.78 -1.20
N ARG A 249 -16.32 28.31 -1.11
CA ARG A 249 -17.48 29.13 -0.80
C ARG A 249 -18.24 28.56 0.38
N ILE A 250 -18.79 29.43 1.22
CA ILE A 250 -19.54 29.05 2.41
C ILE A 250 -20.95 29.63 2.34
N TRP A 251 -21.93 28.85 2.76
CA TRP A 251 -23.28 29.32 3.01
C TRP A 251 -23.75 28.83 4.37
N LYS A 252 -24.39 29.69 5.15
CA LYS A 252 -25.03 29.31 6.41
C LYS A 252 -26.53 29.42 6.24
N ASN A 253 -27.24 28.30 6.43
CA ASN A 253 -28.69 28.30 6.32
C ASN A 253 -29.36 28.84 7.61
N PRO A 254 -30.68 29.10 7.61
CA PRO A 254 -31.40 29.57 8.79
C PRO A 254 -31.38 28.62 10.00
N LEU A 255 -31.08 27.34 9.79
CA LEU A 255 -30.92 26.33 10.85
C LEU A 255 -29.48 26.25 11.39
N ASN A 256 -28.63 27.22 11.03
CA ASN A 256 -27.21 27.28 11.39
C ASN A 256 -26.36 26.10 10.87
N VAL A 257 -26.83 25.36 9.87
CA VAL A 257 -26.01 24.37 9.16
C VAL A 257 -25.07 25.10 8.21
N LEU A 258 -23.80 24.73 8.23
CA LEU A 258 -22.76 25.30 7.40
C LEU A 258 -22.58 24.44 6.15
N PHE A 259 -22.69 25.07 4.99
CA PHE A 259 -22.53 24.46 3.69
C PHE A 259 -21.22 24.96 3.10
N ILE A 260 -20.47 24.05 2.49
CA ILE A 260 -19.22 24.34 1.83
C ILE A 260 -19.24 23.85 0.39
N PHE A 261 -18.68 24.67 -0.49
CA PHE A 261 -18.61 24.39 -1.91
C PHE A 261 -17.21 24.66 -2.43
N LEU A 262 -16.75 23.83 -3.36
CA LEU A 262 -15.62 24.14 -4.22
C LEU A 262 -16.15 24.46 -5.62
N ALA A 263 -15.70 25.58 -6.20
CA ALA A 263 -16.06 25.99 -7.55
C ALA A 263 -14.83 26.16 -8.45
N ASP A 264 -15.00 25.93 -9.75
CA ASP A 264 -14.02 26.34 -10.77
C ASP A 264 -14.14 27.82 -11.14
N LYS A 265 -13.23 28.30 -12.00
CA LYS A 265 -13.22 29.67 -12.54
C LYS A 265 -14.48 30.05 -13.33
N ASN A 266 -15.23 29.07 -13.83
CA ASN A 266 -16.47 29.25 -14.57
C ASN A 266 -17.70 29.19 -13.65
N LYS A 267 -17.50 29.13 -12.33
CA LYS A 267 -18.53 28.96 -11.29
C LYS A 267 -19.27 27.62 -11.37
N ASN A 268 -18.68 26.60 -11.97
CA ASN A 268 -19.21 25.25 -11.84
C ASN A 268 -18.87 24.69 -10.46
N CYS A 269 -19.85 24.12 -9.77
CA CYS A 269 -19.63 23.48 -8.48
C CYS A 269 -18.95 22.11 -8.69
N LEU A 270 -17.72 21.98 -8.17
CA LEU A 270 -16.90 20.76 -8.25
C LEU A 270 -17.11 19.84 -7.03
N TYR A 271 -17.50 20.43 -5.89
CA TYR A 271 -17.79 19.70 -4.66
C TYR A 271 -18.79 20.47 -3.80
N SER A 272 -19.66 19.73 -3.09
CA SER A 272 -20.64 20.27 -2.14
C SER A 272 -20.70 19.38 -0.90
N GLY A 273 -20.60 19.99 0.27
CA GLY A 273 -20.75 19.32 1.56
C GLY A 273 -21.43 20.22 2.58
N CYS A 274 -21.92 19.64 3.67
CA CYS A 274 -22.37 20.39 4.82
C CYS A 274 -21.87 19.80 6.12
N VAL A 275 -21.83 20.63 7.15
CA VAL A 275 -21.37 20.30 8.49
C VAL A 275 -22.40 20.84 9.48
N GLY A 276 -22.80 19.98 10.43
CA GLY A 276 -23.68 20.38 11.53
C GLY A 276 -22.97 21.30 12.53
N TRP A 277 -23.74 22.00 13.35
CA TRP A 277 -23.25 22.92 14.39
C TRP A 277 -22.21 22.31 15.35
N LEU A 278 -22.30 21.00 15.63
CA LEU A 278 -21.34 20.31 16.49
C LEU A 278 -19.91 20.37 15.97
N HIS A 279 -19.72 20.43 14.64
CA HIS A 279 -18.42 20.38 13.99
C HIS A 279 -18.04 21.71 13.31
N ALA A 280 -18.71 22.81 13.69
CA ALA A 280 -18.50 24.11 13.07
C ALA A 280 -17.09 24.67 13.33
N GLN A 281 -16.51 24.37 14.49
CA GLN A 281 -15.16 24.82 14.84
C GLN A 281 -14.11 24.08 13.99
N GLU A 282 -14.26 22.76 13.84
CA GLU A 282 -13.37 21.93 13.04
C GLU A 282 -13.39 22.32 11.56
N LEU A 283 -14.56 22.72 11.05
CA LEU A 283 -14.68 23.31 9.71
C LEU A 283 -13.86 24.61 9.62
N GLN A 284 -13.99 25.52 10.59
CA GLN A 284 -13.25 26.78 10.59
C GLN A 284 -11.74 26.56 10.68
N ASP A 285 -11.29 25.69 11.58
CA ASP A 285 -9.87 25.34 11.76
C ASP A 285 -9.30 24.71 10.49
N SER A 286 -10.07 23.84 9.83
CA SER A 286 -9.68 23.22 8.57
C SER A 286 -9.55 24.24 7.43
N LEU A 287 -10.42 25.23 7.40
CA LEU A 287 -10.39 26.29 6.38
C LEU A 287 -9.21 27.24 6.56
N GLU A 288 -8.91 27.62 7.80
CA GLU A 288 -7.70 28.39 8.10
C GLU A 288 -6.45 27.58 7.77
N SER A 289 -6.45 26.28 8.07
CA SER A 289 -5.34 25.39 7.71
C SER A 289 -5.16 25.27 6.18
N ILE A 290 -6.25 25.21 5.41
CA ILE A 290 -6.21 25.29 3.94
C ILE A 290 -5.61 26.62 3.50
N HIS A 291 -6.06 27.74 4.08
CA HIS A 291 -5.55 29.06 3.75
C HIS A 291 -4.03 29.17 3.98
N GLN A 292 -3.53 28.69 5.11
CA GLN A 292 -2.10 28.70 5.44
C GLN A 292 -1.27 27.80 4.52
N ASP A 293 -1.73 26.57 4.29
CA ASP A 293 -0.97 25.61 3.46
C ASP A 293 -0.89 26.02 1.99
N TYR A 294 -1.87 26.77 1.50
CA TYR A 294 -1.93 27.27 0.13
C TYR A 294 -1.77 28.80 0.05
N TYR A 295 -1.15 29.42 1.05
CA TYR A 295 -1.07 30.89 1.19
C TYR A 295 -0.58 31.59 -0.09
N GLU A 296 0.45 31.05 -0.72
CA GLU A 296 1.03 31.59 -1.97
C GLU A 296 0.11 31.45 -3.20
N LEU A 297 -0.86 30.54 -3.15
CA LEU A 297 -1.84 30.32 -4.22
C LEU A 297 -3.17 31.04 -3.97
N VAL A 298 -3.37 31.55 -2.75
CA VAL A 298 -4.58 32.29 -2.38
C VAL A 298 -4.41 33.77 -2.74
N ILE A 299 -5.49 34.36 -3.27
CA ILE A 299 -5.56 35.79 -3.53
C ILE A 299 -5.95 36.51 -2.24
N HIS A 300 -5.04 37.36 -1.75
CA HIS A 300 -5.23 38.18 -0.56
C HIS A 300 -5.84 39.54 -0.92
N GLY A 301 -6.73 40.06 -0.07
CA GLY A 301 -7.34 41.39 -0.26
C GLY A 301 -8.60 41.41 -1.13
N LEU A 302 -9.44 40.37 -1.03
CA LEU A 302 -10.80 40.36 -1.54
C LEU A 302 -11.69 41.33 -0.72
N GLU A 303 -11.55 42.63 -0.95
CA GLU A 303 -12.56 43.63 -0.57
C GLU A 303 -13.62 43.81 -1.66
#